data_AF-A0A7Z0ENT8-F1
#
_entry.id   AF-A0A7Z0ENT8-F1
#
_cell.length_a   1.000
_cell.length_b   1.000
_cell.length_c   1.000
_cell.angle_alpha   90.00
_cell.angle_beta   90.00
_cell.angle_gamma   90.00
#
_symmetry.space_group_name_H-M   'P 1'
#
loop_
_entity.id
_entity.type
_entity.pdbx_description
1 polymer ?
#
loop_
_entity_poly.entity_id
_entity_poly.type
_entity_poly.pdbx_seq_one_letter_code
_entity_poly.pdbx_strand_id
1 'polypeptide(L)'
;MGHRHPSQLKNPDIAHARARWLLRAELAGCEECRSEGDRDALADLAEDGVFDSLLTGFILARVPQWFTPGHPQTYPATAHGLAPVDERDFWHSPTQDCLRVCTVDKRGKDVDTRPALRALRLMPSVHRTLVLDDVIDGLSESEV
;
A
#
# COMPACT_ATOMS: atom_id res chain seq x y z
N MET A 1 -15.54 6.55 23.65
CA MET A 1 -14.38 7.27 24.24
C MET A 1 -13.49 7.67 23.08
N GLY A 2 -12.77 8.79 23.14
CA GLY A 2 -11.90 9.18 22.02
C GLY A 2 -10.64 8.33 22.00
N HIS A 3 -10.47 7.49 20.97
CA HIS A 3 -9.25 6.73 20.75
C HIS A 3 -8.12 7.72 20.38
N ARG A 4 -6.97 7.63 21.06
CA ARG A 4 -5.81 8.49 20.78
C ARG A 4 -4.99 7.88 19.66
N HIS A 5 -4.92 8.57 18.53
CA HIS A 5 -4.05 8.21 17.41
C HIS A 5 -3.01 9.31 17.19
N PRO A 6 -1.88 9.01 16.51
CA PRO A 6 -0.92 10.03 16.08
C PRO A 6 -1.63 11.17 15.33
N SER A 7 -1.17 12.41 15.51
CA SER A 7 -1.79 13.56 14.84
C SER A 7 -1.38 13.69 13.37
N GLN A 8 -0.21 13.17 13.00
CA GLN A 8 0.40 13.32 11.68
C GLN A 8 1.02 11.99 11.22
N LEU A 9 1.10 11.82 9.90
CA LEU A 9 1.84 10.77 9.21
C LEU A 9 2.94 11.44 8.39
N LYS A 10 4.10 10.79 8.26
CA LYS A 10 5.23 11.25 7.43
C LYS A 10 4.92 11.09 5.94
N ASN A 11 4.20 10.03 5.55
CA ASN A 11 3.86 9.72 4.17
C ASN A 11 2.83 10.74 3.60
N PRO A 12 3.24 11.56 2.61
CA PRO A 12 2.34 12.54 1.99
C PRO A 12 1.47 11.93 0.87
N ASP A 13 1.82 10.74 0.38
CA ASP A 13 1.25 10.11 -0.80
C ASP A 13 -0.05 9.35 -0.50
N ILE A 14 -0.39 9.17 0.78
CA ILE A 14 -1.72 8.72 1.21
C ILE A 14 -2.66 9.94 1.20
N ALA A 15 -3.31 10.18 0.07
CA ALA A 15 -4.24 11.29 -0.14
C ALA A 15 -5.59 11.12 0.58
N HIS A 16 -6.11 9.90 0.71
CA HIS A 16 -7.46 9.67 1.22
C HIS A 16 -7.52 9.77 2.76
N ALA A 17 -8.37 10.64 3.29
CA ALA A 17 -8.44 10.92 4.73
C ALA A 17 -8.75 9.67 5.58
N ARG A 18 -9.58 8.76 5.06
CA ARG A 18 -9.91 7.49 5.75
C ARG A 18 -8.75 6.50 5.72
N ALA A 19 -7.97 6.46 4.64
CA ALA A 19 -6.75 5.65 4.57
C ALA A 19 -5.71 6.14 5.59
N ARG A 20 -5.52 7.45 5.68
CA ARG A 20 -4.68 8.09 6.71
C ARG A 20 -5.19 7.81 8.12
N TRP A 21 -6.49 7.71 8.33
CA TRP A 21 -7.05 7.35 9.62
C TRP A 21 -6.78 5.89 9.99
N LEU A 22 -6.92 4.96 9.04
CA LEU A 22 -6.60 3.55 9.25
C LEU A 22 -5.12 3.37 9.62
N LEU A 23 -4.19 3.95 8.86
CA LEU A 23 -2.76 3.84 9.19
C LEU A 23 -2.43 4.42 10.57
N ARG A 24 -3.09 5.51 10.97
CA ARG A 24 -2.93 6.04 12.33
C ARG A 24 -3.49 5.13 13.42
N ALA A 25 -4.57 4.40 13.13
CA ALA A 25 -5.12 3.41 14.05
C ALA A 25 -4.17 2.21 14.21
N GLU A 26 -3.57 1.75 13.10
CA GLU A 26 -2.53 0.72 13.10
C GLU A 26 -1.33 1.14 13.95
N LEU A 27 -0.76 2.32 13.68
CA LEU A 27 0.39 2.85 14.44
C LEU A 27 0.08 3.07 15.94
N ALA A 28 -1.19 3.24 16.29
CA ALA A 28 -1.63 3.36 17.68
C ALA A 28 -1.90 1.99 18.35
N GLY A 29 -1.85 0.89 17.61
CA GLY A 29 -2.25 -0.44 18.08
C GLY A 29 -3.74 -0.51 18.45
N CYS A 30 -4.60 0.29 17.81
CA CYS A 30 -6.01 0.36 18.15
C CYS A 30 -6.84 -0.63 17.33
N GLU A 31 -7.00 -1.85 17.83
CA GLU A 31 -7.68 -2.95 17.14
C GLU A 31 -9.11 -2.64 16.66
N GLU A 32 -9.89 -1.90 17.46
CA GLU A 32 -11.27 -1.52 17.11
C GLU A 32 -11.30 -0.60 15.88
N CYS A 33 -10.49 0.46 15.90
CA CYS A 33 -10.39 1.39 14.78
C CYS A 33 -9.74 0.75 13.56
N ARG A 34 -8.75 -0.13 13.77
CA ARG A 34 -8.13 -0.93 12.71
C ARG A 34 -9.15 -1.83 12.01
N SER A 35 -9.91 -2.61 12.78
CA SER A 35 -10.97 -3.49 12.25
C SER A 35 -12.07 -2.73 11.51
N GLU A 36 -12.40 -1.51 11.94
CA GLU A 36 -13.32 -0.64 11.22
C GLU A 36 -12.73 -0.14 9.91
N GLY A 37 -11.49 0.35 9.94
CA GLY A 37 -10.82 0.85 8.73
C GLY A 37 -10.54 -0.25 7.71
N ASP A 38 -10.23 -1.48 8.16
CA ASP A 38 -10.05 -2.63 7.28
C ASP A 38 -11.32 -2.93 6.48
N ARG A 39 -12.48 -2.91 7.15
CA ARG A 39 -13.78 -3.12 6.48
C ARG A 39 -14.04 -2.03 5.45
N ASP A 40 -13.75 -0.78 5.78
CA ASP A 40 -13.94 0.34 4.86
C ASP A 40 -13.00 0.25 3.65
N ALA A 41 -11.72 -0.08 3.88
CA ALA A 41 -10.74 -0.25 2.83
C ALA A 41 -11.11 -1.40 1.88
N LEU A 42 -11.56 -2.54 2.42
CA LEU A 42 -11.97 -3.69 1.62
C LEU A 42 -13.30 -3.47 0.87
N ALA A 43 -14.14 -2.56 1.35
CA ALA A 43 -15.38 -2.15 0.70
C ALA A 43 -15.17 -1.10 -0.40
N ASP A 44 -14.12 -0.28 -0.29
CA ASP A 44 -13.82 0.80 -1.23
C ASP A 44 -12.57 0.54 -2.08
N LEU A 45 -12.78 -0.22 -3.16
CA LEU A 45 -11.78 -0.53 -4.18
C LEU A 45 -11.89 0.40 -5.41
N ALA A 46 -12.50 1.58 -5.27
CA ALA A 46 -12.58 2.57 -6.34
C ALA A 46 -11.20 3.22 -6.63
N GLU A 47 -11.05 3.80 -7.82
CA GLU A 47 -9.93 4.72 -8.08
C GLU A 47 -10.09 5.94 -7.17
N ASP A 48 -8.97 6.42 -6.61
CA ASP A 48 -8.91 7.43 -5.54
C ASP A 48 -9.62 7.02 -4.23
N GLY A 49 -10.05 5.76 -4.11
CA GLY A 49 -10.70 5.20 -2.94
C GLY A 49 -9.72 4.91 -1.79
N VAL A 50 -10.26 4.40 -0.68
CA VAL A 50 -9.47 4.08 0.53
C VAL A 50 -8.33 3.11 0.21
N PHE A 51 -8.63 1.98 -0.45
CA PHE A 51 -7.62 0.97 -0.75
C PHE A 51 -6.57 1.49 -1.73
N ASP A 52 -7.02 2.20 -2.77
CA ASP A 52 -6.14 2.76 -3.79
C ASP A 52 -5.13 3.73 -3.19
N SER A 53 -5.59 4.62 -2.30
CA SER A 53 -4.71 5.55 -1.61
C SER A 53 -3.68 4.87 -0.71
N LEU A 54 -4.03 3.73 -0.09
CA LEU A 54 -3.06 2.93 0.70
C LEU A 54 -2.04 2.27 -0.22
N LEU A 55 -2.50 1.62 -1.29
CA LEU A 55 -1.63 0.92 -2.24
C LEU A 55 -0.67 1.88 -2.94
N THR A 56 -1.15 3.06 -3.33
CA THR A 56 -0.35 4.14 -3.91
C THR A 56 0.72 4.61 -2.93
N GLY A 57 0.32 4.95 -1.70
CA GLY A 57 1.24 5.40 -0.67
C GLY A 57 2.28 4.33 -0.29
N PHE A 58 1.91 3.05 -0.30
CA PHE A 58 2.80 1.94 -0.04
C PHE A 58 3.89 1.82 -1.11
N ILE A 59 3.49 1.81 -2.39
CA ILE A 59 4.44 1.68 -3.50
C ILE A 59 5.38 2.88 -3.52
N LEU A 60 4.86 4.11 -3.39
CA LEU A 60 5.67 5.32 -3.43
C LEU A 60 6.59 5.48 -2.21
N ALA A 61 6.21 4.96 -1.04
CA ALA A 61 7.10 4.93 0.12
C ALA A 61 8.27 3.94 -0.04
N ARG A 62 8.04 2.83 -0.76
CA ARG A 62 9.04 1.76 -0.92
C ARG A 62 9.98 1.96 -2.11
N VAL A 63 9.49 2.48 -3.23
CA VAL A 63 10.30 2.68 -4.46
C VAL A 63 11.62 3.42 -4.22
N PRO A 64 11.69 4.50 -3.41
CA PRO A 64 12.95 5.18 -3.08
C PRO A 64 13.95 4.28 -2.34
N GLN A 65 13.46 3.33 -1.54
CA GLN A 65 14.28 2.39 -0.76
C GLN A 65 14.84 1.26 -1.63
N TRP A 66 14.13 0.91 -2.70
CA TRP A 66 14.57 -0.09 -3.69
C TRP A 66 15.61 0.45 -4.67
N PHE A 67 15.88 1.76 -4.64
CA PHE A 67 16.92 2.35 -5.46
C PHE A 67 18.30 1.87 -4.99
N THR A 68 18.99 1.12 -5.84
CA THR A 68 20.38 0.71 -5.60
C THR A 68 21.34 1.61 -6.39
N PRO A 69 22.24 2.34 -5.72
CA PRO A 69 23.29 3.10 -6.40
C PRO A 69 24.13 2.18 -7.30
N GLY A 70 24.18 2.47 -8.60
CA GLY A 70 24.93 1.67 -9.59
C GLY A 70 24.07 0.78 -10.50
N HIS A 71 22.80 0.57 -10.17
CA HIS A 71 21.83 -0.11 -11.02
C HIS A 71 20.65 0.83 -11.32
N PRO A 72 20.81 1.75 -12.30
CA PRO A 72 19.76 2.70 -12.61
C PRO A 72 18.50 1.96 -13.07
N GLN A 73 17.40 2.16 -12.33
CA GLN A 73 16.10 1.60 -12.69
C GLN A 73 15.62 2.21 -14.00
N THR A 74 15.02 1.38 -14.85
CA THR A 74 14.39 1.82 -16.08
C THR A 74 12.90 1.98 -15.85
N TYR A 75 12.33 3.09 -16.29
CA TYR A 75 10.90 3.38 -16.16
C TYR A 75 10.27 3.49 -17.56
N PRO A 76 9.00 3.08 -17.74
CA PRO A 76 8.12 2.52 -16.71
C PRO A 76 8.53 1.10 -16.29
N ALA A 77 8.30 0.76 -15.02
CA ALA A 77 8.55 -0.57 -14.48
C ALA A 77 7.44 -0.99 -13.52
N THR A 78 7.22 -2.29 -13.35
CA THR A 78 6.24 -2.77 -12.38
C THR A 78 6.80 -2.66 -10.97
N ALA A 79 5.97 -2.40 -9.96
CA ALA A 79 6.42 -2.32 -8.57
C ALA A 79 7.15 -3.60 -8.14
N HIS A 80 6.63 -4.77 -8.54
CA HIS A 80 7.29 -6.05 -8.35
C HIS A 80 8.65 -6.15 -9.07
N GLY A 81 8.81 -5.53 -10.24
CA GLY A 81 10.08 -5.53 -10.97
C GLY A 81 11.15 -4.65 -10.31
N LEU A 82 10.73 -3.66 -9.53
CA LEU A 82 11.63 -2.75 -8.80
C LEU A 82 12.04 -3.31 -7.43
N ALA A 83 11.15 -4.08 -6.79
CA ALA A 83 11.39 -4.63 -5.46
C ALA A 83 12.57 -5.63 -5.43
N PRO A 84 13.44 -5.56 -4.39
CA PRO A 84 14.43 -6.60 -4.09
C PRO A 84 13.80 -8.00 -3.98
N VAL A 85 14.59 -9.06 -4.19
CA VAL A 85 14.07 -10.45 -4.14
C VAL A 85 13.59 -10.80 -2.73
N ASP A 86 14.36 -10.42 -1.72
CA ASP A 86 14.08 -10.64 -0.31
C ASP A 86 12.79 -9.97 0.16
N GLU A 87 12.51 -8.73 -0.28
CA GLU A 87 11.22 -8.09 0.03
C GLU A 87 10.05 -8.81 -0.66
N ARG A 88 10.22 -9.23 -1.92
CA ARG A 88 9.16 -9.94 -2.65
C ARG A 88 8.77 -11.25 -2.00
N ASP A 89 9.74 -11.99 -1.49
CA ASP A 89 9.52 -13.29 -0.86
C ASP A 89 8.81 -13.17 0.50
N PHE A 90 8.81 -11.98 1.11
CA PHE A 90 8.09 -11.72 2.36
C PHE A 90 6.58 -11.53 2.14
N TRP A 91 6.18 -10.93 1.01
CA TRP A 91 4.77 -10.67 0.75
C TRP A 91 3.99 -11.91 0.34
N HIS A 92 2.71 -11.92 0.70
CA HIS A 92 1.78 -12.95 0.27
C HIS A 92 1.65 -12.95 -1.26
N SER A 93 1.42 -14.14 -1.84
CA SER A 93 1.28 -14.29 -3.30
C SER A 93 0.27 -13.33 -3.94
N PRO A 94 -0.93 -13.08 -3.36
CA PRO A 94 -1.87 -12.11 -3.93
C PRO A 94 -1.31 -10.68 -4.01
N THR A 95 -0.48 -10.29 -3.05
CA THR A 95 0.18 -8.99 -3.01
C THR A 95 1.20 -8.89 -4.13
N GLN A 96 2.03 -9.92 -4.28
CA GLN A 96 2.99 -10.00 -5.40
C GLN A 96 2.28 -9.89 -6.76
N ASP A 97 1.14 -10.54 -6.94
CA ASP A 97 0.34 -10.47 -8.16
C ASP A 97 -0.20 -9.06 -8.44
N CYS A 98 -0.66 -8.36 -7.39
CA CYS A 98 -1.06 -6.95 -7.50
C CYS A 98 0.13 -6.07 -7.93
N LEU A 99 1.30 -6.25 -7.30
CA LEU A 99 2.50 -5.46 -7.60
C LEU A 99 3.10 -5.75 -8.98
N ARG A 100 2.81 -6.91 -9.58
CA ARG A 100 3.20 -7.23 -10.97
C ARG A 100 2.43 -6.41 -11.99
N VAL A 101 1.25 -5.92 -11.64
CA VAL A 101 0.41 -5.12 -12.55
C VAL A 101 0.36 -3.64 -12.20
N CYS A 102 0.84 -3.25 -10.99
CA CYS A 102 1.08 -1.85 -10.66
C CYS A 102 2.31 -1.33 -11.40
N THR A 103 2.17 -0.24 -12.16
CA THR A 103 3.27 0.34 -12.94
C THR A 103 3.71 1.67 -12.34
N VAL A 104 4.99 1.79 -12.04
CA VAL A 104 5.62 3.01 -11.55
C VAL A 104 6.18 3.80 -12.72
N ASP A 105 5.88 5.09 -12.75
CA ASP A 105 6.19 5.99 -13.86
C ASP A 105 7.56 6.70 -13.69
N LYS A 106 7.86 7.65 -14.58
CA LYS A 106 9.18 8.29 -14.64
C LYS A 106 9.54 9.01 -13.34
N ARG A 107 10.59 8.48 -12.69
CA ARG A 107 11.23 8.94 -11.44
C ARG A 107 10.53 8.47 -10.16
N GLY A 108 9.66 7.46 -10.23
CA GLY A 108 9.06 6.90 -9.01
C GLY A 108 8.16 7.88 -8.28
N LYS A 109 7.42 8.72 -9.04
CA LYS A 109 6.58 9.78 -8.48
C LYS A 109 5.09 9.53 -8.68
N ASP A 110 4.73 8.71 -9.66
CA ASP A 110 3.37 8.31 -9.91
C ASP A 110 3.31 6.78 -10.12
N VAL A 111 2.15 6.22 -9.83
CA VAL A 111 1.90 4.78 -9.89
C VAL A 111 0.51 4.51 -10.44
N ASP A 112 0.43 3.69 -11.47
CA ASP A 112 -0.83 3.17 -11.99
C ASP A 112 -1.22 1.90 -11.24
N THR A 113 -2.16 2.04 -10.30
CA THR A 113 -2.74 0.96 -9.47
C THR A 113 -4.02 0.38 -10.07
N ARG A 114 -4.60 1.00 -11.10
CA ARG A 114 -5.92 0.63 -11.66
C ARG A 114 -5.99 -0.85 -12.09
N PRO A 115 -4.94 -1.45 -12.70
CA PRO A 115 -4.93 -2.89 -12.97
C PRO A 115 -5.06 -3.75 -11.71
N ALA A 116 -4.38 -3.38 -10.62
CA ALA A 116 -4.45 -4.10 -9.36
C ALA A 116 -5.84 -3.97 -8.70
N LEU A 117 -6.45 -2.77 -8.71
CA LEU A 117 -7.81 -2.58 -8.21
C LEU A 117 -8.83 -3.45 -8.95
N ARG A 118 -8.70 -3.58 -10.28
CA ARG A 118 -9.54 -4.50 -11.06
C ARG A 118 -9.33 -5.96 -10.65
N ALA A 119 -8.09 -6.38 -10.41
CA ALA A 119 -7.79 -7.73 -9.96
C ALA A 119 -8.36 -7.99 -8.56
N LEU A 120 -8.16 -7.07 -7.61
CA LEU A 120 -8.65 -7.15 -6.24
C LEU A 120 -10.17 -7.33 -6.18
N ARG A 121 -10.94 -6.63 -7.02
CA ARG A 121 -12.41 -6.78 -7.09
C ARG A 121 -12.87 -8.19 -7.48
N LEU A 122 -12.03 -8.94 -8.19
CA LEU A 122 -12.30 -10.32 -8.62
C LEU A 122 -11.72 -11.35 -7.63
N MET A 123 -10.92 -10.92 -6.66
CA MET A 123 -10.30 -11.81 -5.68
C MET A 123 -11.27 -12.21 -4.55
N PRO A 124 -11.12 -13.43 -4.00
CA PRO A 124 -11.74 -13.82 -2.74
C PRO A 124 -11.43 -12.81 -1.63
N SER A 125 -12.36 -12.63 -0.68
CA SER A 125 -12.19 -11.71 0.45
C SER A 125 -10.91 -11.98 1.22
N VAL A 126 -10.59 -13.26 1.48
CA VAL A 126 -9.37 -13.67 2.18
C VAL A 126 -8.10 -13.15 1.50
N HIS A 127 -8.02 -13.19 0.16
CA HIS A 127 -6.86 -12.67 -0.55
C HIS A 127 -6.78 -11.15 -0.48
N ARG A 128 -7.92 -10.44 -0.60
CA ARG A 128 -7.95 -8.99 -0.44
C ARG A 128 -7.49 -8.56 0.96
N THR A 129 -7.87 -9.30 1.99
CA THR A 129 -7.40 -9.07 3.37
C THR A 129 -5.89 -9.24 3.47
N LEU A 130 -5.31 -10.28 2.88
CA LEU A 130 -3.85 -10.48 2.88
C LEU A 130 -3.11 -9.33 2.18
N VAL A 131 -3.63 -8.84 1.05
CA VAL A 131 -3.02 -7.69 0.36
C VAL A 131 -3.11 -6.43 1.22
N LEU A 132 -4.24 -6.20 1.88
CA LEU A 132 -4.39 -5.05 2.77
C LEU A 132 -3.41 -5.11 3.94
N ASP A 133 -3.23 -6.29 4.54
CA ASP A 133 -2.32 -6.52 5.67
C ASP A 133 -0.87 -6.18 5.27
N ASP A 134 -0.37 -6.77 4.16
CA ASP A 134 0.98 -6.50 3.64
C ASP A 134 1.20 -5.01 3.33
N VAL A 135 0.17 -4.33 2.78
CA VAL A 135 0.21 -2.89 2.45
C VAL A 135 0.28 -2.05 3.73
N ILE A 136 -0.52 -2.37 4.75
CA ILE A 136 -0.55 -1.63 6.01
C ILE A 136 0.75 -1.85 6.80
N ASP A 137 1.25 -3.08 6.88
CA ASP A 137 2.54 -3.40 7.51
C ASP A 137 3.67 -2.65 6.81
N GLY A 138 3.69 -2.73 5.47
CA GLY A 138 4.67 -2.06 4.64
C GLY A 138 4.70 -0.54 4.82
N LEU A 139 3.53 0.07 4.98
CA LEU A 139 3.36 1.50 5.30
C LEU A 139 3.82 1.82 6.72
N SER A 140 3.42 1.02 7.70
CA SER A 140 3.76 1.23 9.11
C SER A 140 5.26 1.22 9.34
N GLU A 141 5.99 0.31 8.70
CA GLU A 141 7.46 0.26 8.74
C GLU A 141 8.12 1.54 8.19
N SER A 142 7.50 2.19 7.20
CA SER A 142 8.01 3.43 6.62
C SER A 142 7.69 4.67 7.47
N GLU A 143 6.79 4.55 8.45
CA GLU A 143 6.36 5.63 9.34
C GLU A 143 7.19 5.70 10.65
N VAL A 144 7.89 4.63 11.03
CA VAL A 144 8.80 4.59 12.19
C VAL A 144 10.04 5.44 11.93
#